data_AF-A0A432YZV7-F1
#
_entry.id   AF-A0A432YZV7-F1
#
_cell.length_a   1.000
_cell.length_b   1.000
_cell.length_c   1.000
_cell.angle_alpha   90.00
_cell.angle_beta   90.00
_cell.angle_gamma   90.00
#
_symmetry.space_group_name_H-M   'P 1'
#
loop_
_entity.id
_entity.type
_entity.pdbx_description
1 polymer ?
#
loop_
_entity_poly.entity_id
_entity_poly.type
_entity_poly.pdbx_seq_one_letter_code
_entity_poly.pdbx_strand_id
1 'polypeptide(L)'
;MKCRIGCGACCIAPSISSPIPGMPNGKPAGVRCVQLDDDNLCRLFGKPERPKVCGEFSADKDVCGESRGEAIILLTSLEKDTHSG
;
A
#
# COMPACT_ATOMS: atom_id res chain seq x y z
N MET A 1 10.47 9.17 6.59
CA MET A 1 9.52 10.26 6.97
C MET A 1 8.38 9.70 7.82
N LYS A 2 7.47 10.50 8.40
CA LYS A 2 6.28 9.95 9.08
C LYS A 2 5.22 9.55 8.04
N CYS A 3 4.55 8.42 8.25
CA CYS A 3 3.42 8.01 7.43
C CYS A 3 2.30 9.08 7.49
N ARG A 4 1.76 9.46 6.34
CA ARG A 4 0.63 10.39 6.26
C ARG A 4 -0.67 9.61 6.40
N ILE A 5 -1.27 9.68 7.58
CA ILE A 5 -2.58 9.07 7.88
C ILE A 5 -3.61 9.60 6.87
N GLY A 6 -4.46 8.71 6.34
CA GLY A 6 -5.43 9.03 5.28
C GLY A 6 -4.84 9.12 3.86
N CYS A 7 -3.54 8.83 3.66
CA CYS A 7 -2.95 8.82 2.32
C CYS A 7 -3.44 7.63 1.47
N GLY A 8 -3.43 6.41 2.04
CA GLY A 8 -3.86 5.19 1.38
C GLY A 8 -2.99 4.70 0.20
N ALA A 9 -1.92 5.41 -0.16
CA ALA A 9 -1.15 5.10 -1.38
C ALA A 9 -0.55 3.69 -1.39
N CYS A 10 0.05 3.23 -0.29
CA CYS A 10 0.58 1.86 -0.17
C CYS A 10 -0.51 0.77 -0.22
N CYS A 11 -1.78 1.12 0.05
CA CYS A 11 -2.91 0.21 -0.05
C CYS A 11 -3.57 0.22 -1.45
N ILE A 12 -3.14 1.10 -2.36
CA ILE A 12 -3.71 1.26 -3.70
C ILE A 12 -2.66 0.93 -4.77
N ALA A 13 -1.51 1.62 -4.75
CA ALA A 13 -0.56 1.62 -5.86
C ALA A 13 0.19 0.29 -6.07
N PRO A 14 0.96 -0.26 -5.10
CA PRO A 14 1.79 -1.44 -5.34
C PRO A 14 0.93 -2.71 -5.40
N SER A 15 1.42 -3.76 -6.03
CA SER A 15 0.84 -5.10 -5.87
C SER A 15 1.25 -5.69 -4.51
N ILE A 16 0.45 -6.64 -4.04
CA ILE A 16 0.73 -7.44 -2.85
C ILE A 16 0.43 -8.88 -3.22
N SER A 17 1.45 -9.73 -3.32
CA SER A 17 1.28 -11.16 -3.68
C SER A 17 0.81 -12.01 -2.50
N SER A 18 1.05 -11.58 -1.26
CA SER A 18 0.59 -12.28 -0.07
C SER A 18 -0.91 -12.11 0.18
N PRO A 19 -1.61 -13.12 0.72
CA PRO A 19 -3.03 -12.99 1.06
C PRO A 19 -3.34 -11.81 1.99
N ILE A 20 -4.49 -11.19 1.78
CA ILE A 20 -5.08 -10.18 2.66
C ILE A 20 -6.44 -10.70 3.10
N PRO A 21 -6.91 -10.47 4.34
CA PRO A 21 -8.30 -10.74 4.69
C PRO A 21 -9.28 -10.11 3.69
N GLY A 22 -10.09 -10.93 3.01
CA GLY A 22 -10.99 -10.52 1.93
C GLY A 22 -10.36 -10.44 0.52
N MET A 23 -9.06 -10.70 0.37
CA MET A 23 -8.36 -10.85 -0.91
C MET A 23 -7.36 -12.03 -0.82
N PRO A 24 -7.83 -13.29 -0.97
CA PRO A 24 -7.00 -14.48 -0.73
C PRO A 24 -5.83 -14.63 -1.71
N ASN A 25 -5.96 -14.09 -2.93
CA ASN A 25 -4.92 -14.13 -3.96
C ASN A 25 -4.03 -12.86 -3.94
N GLY A 26 -4.06 -12.10 -2.85
CA GLY A 26 -3.38 -10.82 -2.75
C GLY A 26 -4.13 -9.69 -3.46
N LYS A 27 -3.43 -8.58 -3.70
CA LYS A 27 -3.95 -7.34 -4.26
C LYS A 27 -3.18 -6.96 -5.52
N PRO A 28 -3.82 -6.85 -6.69
CA PRO A 28 -3.15 -6.33 -7.88
C PRO A 28 -2.69 -4.86 -7.69
N ALA A 29 -1.69 -4.45 -8.46
CA ALA A 29 -1.26 -3.06 -8.53
C ALA A 29 -2.40 -2.15 -9.02
N GLY A 30 -2.50 -0.94 -8.47
CA GLY A 30 -3.55 0.02 -8.77
C GLY A 30 -4.95 -0.32 -8.23
N VAL A 31 -5.18 -1.54 -7.75
CA VAL A 31 -6.46 -1.94 -7.13
C VAL A 31 -6.50 -1.48 -5.68
N ARG A 32 -7.63 -0.87 -5.29
CA ARG A 32 -7.90 -0.46 -3.90
C ARG A 32 -8.05 -1.69 -3.00
N CYS A 33 -7.25 -1.77 -1.93
CA CYS A 33 -7.36 -2.84 -0.94
C CYS A 33 -8.74 -2.85 -0.27
N VAL A 34 -9.35 -4.03 -0.11
CA VAL A 34 -10.66 -4.19 0.57
C VAL A 34 -10.64 -3.72 2.03
N GLN A 35 -9.46 -3.65 2.64
CA GLN A 35 -9.27 -3.21 4.02
C GLN A 35 -9.07 -1.69 4.16
N LEU A 36 -9.12 -0.94 3.06
CA LEU A 36 -9.00 0.52 3.07
C LEU A 36 -10.40 1.14 3.13
N ASP A 37 -10.74 1.77 4.25
CA ASP A 37 -12.05 2.42 4.43
C ASP A 37 -12.19 3.74 3.65
N ASP A 38 -13.33 4.41 3.76
CA ASP A 38 -13.65 5.61 2.98
C ASP A 38 -12.72 6.80 3.30
N ASP A 39 -12.17 6.84 4.51
CA ASP A 39 -11.19 7.85 4.95
C ASP A 39 -9.74 7.48 4.59
N ASN A 40 -9.54 6.40 3.83
CA ASN A 40 -8.24 5.83 3.48
C ASN A 40 -7.40 5.39 4.70
N LEU A 41 -8.07 4.89 5.73
CA LEU A 41 -7.45 4.23 6.87
C LEU A 41 -7.51 2.71 6.68
N CYS A 42 -6.40 2.03 6.98
CA CYS A 42 -6.36 0.57 6.89
C CYS A 42 -7.01 -0.03 8.14
N ARG A 43 -8.10 -0.78 7.96
CA ARG A 43 -8.85 -1.47 9.03
C ARG A 43 -8.05 -2.50 9.81
N LEU A 44 -6.90 -2.92 9.26
CA LEU A 44 -5.97 -3.89 9.87
C LEU A 44 -4.75 -3.22 10.52
N PHE A 45 -4.62 -1.89 10.50
CA PHE A 45 -3.45 -1.23 11.08
C PHE A 45 -3.28 -1.60 12.56
N GLY A 46 -2.11 -2.12 12.94
CA GLY A 46 -1.79 -2.55 14.31
C GLY A 46 -2.38 -3.90 14.72
N LYS A 47 -3.10 -4.60 13.83
CA LYS A 47 -3.73 -5.89 14.12
C LYS A 47 -2.88 -7.07 13.62
N PRO A 48 -2.95 -8.24 14.28
CA PRO A 48 -2.19 -9.43 13.88
C PRO A 48 -2.59 -9.97 12.51
N GLU A 49 -3.81 -9.69 12.03
CA GLU A 49 -4.27 -10.12 10.71
C GLU A 49 -3.72 -9.25 9.57
N ARG A 50 -3.01 -8.16 9.88
CA ARG A 50 -2.35 -7.33 8.86
C ARG A 50 -1.26 -8.14 8.17
N PRO A 51 -1.26 -8.21 6.82
CA PRO A 51 -0.20 -8.92 6.09
C PRO A 51 1.19 -8.42 6.50
N LYS A 52 2.13 -9.36 6.68
CA LYS A 52 3.50 -9.06 7.16
C LYS A 52 4.17 -7.97 6.32
N VAL A 53 4.10 -8.09 4.99
CA VAL A 53 4.64 -7.09 4.04
C VAL A 53 4.06 -5.70 4.24
N CYS A 54 2.77 -5.59 4.61
CA CYS A 54 2.15 -4.30 4.91
C CYS A 54 2.65 -3.73 6.24
N GLY A 55 3.03 -4.57 7.21
CA GLY A 55 3.58 -4.16 8.50
C GLY A 55 5.07 -3.80 8.44
N GLU A 56 5.81 -4.43 7.53
CA GLU A 56 7.23 -4.13 7.27
C GLU A 56 7.42 -2.85 6.44
N PHE A 57 6.39 -2.43 5.69
CA PHE A 57 6.42 -1.18 4.93
C PHE A 57 6.59 0.04 5.84
N SER A 58 7.73 0.70 5.69
CA SER A 58 8.08 1.93 6.43
C SER A 58 8.02 3.15 5.51
N ALA A 59 7.51 4.27 6.02
CA ALA A 59 7.34 5.48 5.23
C ALA A 59 8.69 6.14 4.92
N ASP A 60 9.05 6.17 3.65
CA ASP A 60 10.27 6.78 3.13
C ASP A 60 9.96 7.95 2.17
N LYS A 61 10.87 8.93 2.07
CA LYS A 61 10.68 10.09 1.18
C LYS A 61 10.68 9.65 -0.29
N ASP A 62 11.52 8.68 -0.66
CA ASP A 62 11.66 8.21 -2.04
C ASP A 62 10.44 7.40 -2.51
N VAL A 63 9.60 6.97 -1.57
CA VAL A 63 8.38 6.20 -1.84
C VAL A 63 7.11 7.05 -1.65
N CYS A 64 7.09 7.90 -0.63
CA CYS A 64 5.89 8.63 -0.22
C CYS A 64 5.85 10.07 -0.73
N GLY A 65 6.97 10.66 -1.16
CA GLY A 65 7.06 12.03 -1.63
C GLY A 65 6.49 13.06 -0.63
N GLU A 66 5.99 14.18 -1.17
CA GLU A 66 5.44 15.29 -0.41
C GLU A 66 3.91 15.39 -0.50
N SER A 67 3.26 14.53 -1.29
CA SER A 67 1.80 14.46 -1.41
C SER A 67 1.29 13.04 -1.66
N ARG A 68 -0.02 12.82 -1.46
CA ARG A 68 -0.68 11.55 -1.83
C ARG A 68 -0.52 11.22 -3.31
N GLY A 69 -0.66 12.23 -4.18
CA GLY A 69 -0.54 12.05 -5.62
C GLY A 69 0.86 11.59 -6.01
N GLU A 70 1.87 12.21 -5.41
CA GLU A 70 3.27 11.83 -5.62
C GLU A 70 3.57 10.43 -5.06
N ALA A 71 3.06 10.09 -3.87
CA ALA A 71 3.20 8.73 -3.32
C ALA A 71 2.65 7.66 -4.28
N ILE A 72 1.48 7.91 -4.89
CA ILE A 72 0.91 6.99 -5.88
C ILE A 72 1.84 6.86 -7.10
N ILE A 73 2.34 7.98 -7.63
CA ILE A 73 3.24 7.99 -8.79
C ILE A 73 4.52 7.20 -8.49
N LEU A 74 5.19 7.50 -7.38
CA LEU A 74 6.45 6.87 -6.98
C LEU A 74 6.27 5.36 -6.77
N LEU A 75 5.24 4.94 -6.01
CA LEU A 75 4.94 3.53 -5.80
C LEU A 75 4.60 2.80 -7.11
N THR A 76 3.85 3.42 -8.01
CA THR A 76 3.54 2.83 -9.32
C THR A 76 4.76 2.74 -10.23
N SER A 77 5.69 3.71 -10.18
CA SER A 77 6.95 3.61 -10.90
C SER A 77 7.82 2.47 -10.35
N LEU A 78 7.98 2.39 -9.03
CA LEU A 78 8.72 1.31 -8.37
C LEU A 78 8.14 -0.07 -8.71
N GLU A 79 6.81 -0.20 -8.73
CA GLU A 79 6.12 -1.42 -9.14
C GLU A 79 6.56 -1.83 -10.55
N LYS A 80 6.56 -0.91 -11.52
CA LYS A 80 6.96 -1.21 -12.91
C LYS A 80 8.44 -1.57 -13.04
N ASP A 81 9.29 -0.93 -12.24
CA ASP A 81 10.74 -1.15 -12.30
C ASP A 81 11.14 -2.49 -11.65
N THR A 82 10.33 -3.00 -10.70
CA THR A 82 10.64 -4.21 -9.92
C THR A 82 9.77 -5.42 -10.29
N HIS A 83 8.62 -5.22 -10.94
CA HIS A 83 7.87 -6.28 -11.60
C HIS A 83 8.26 -6.33 -13.09
N SER A 84 9.40 -6.96 -13.36
CA SER A 84 9.59 -7.62 -14.65
C SER A 84 8.71 -8.86 -14.65
N GLY A 85 7.82 -9.00 -15.65
CA GLY A 85 6.80 -10.05 -15.70
C GLY A 85 7.32 -11.48 -15.56
#